data_AF-A0A497ALV1-F1
#
_entry.id   AF-A0A497ALV1-F1
#
_cell.length_a   1.000
_cell.length_b   1.000
_cell.length_c   1.000
_cell.angle_alpha   90.00
_cell.angle_beta   90.00
_cell.angle_gamma   90.00
#
_symmetry.space_group_name_H-M   'P 1'
#
loop_
_entity.id
_entity.type
_entity.pdbx_description
1 polymer ?
#
loop_
_entity_poly.entity_id
_entity_poly.type
_entity_poly.pdbx_seq_one_letter_code
_entity_poly.pdbx_strand_id
1 'polypeptide(L)'
;MPEWKLSSSLSANIDDYENVDLIFYEGLGGYTLTSDQLSTLKEYVKNGGNLFISSRVDVLIKAWYGGETVWKATPHGFKFPQNSVLDLSKIFGNYSVPPGVFPTFRQWGFFDDSVLPATIIPVIVNNTDNEEPLVYAGTEGAGKVVFLPGDWLWCYSIGYPAFFSPIMIHLINYLLPEYLKNSPKLVRADKQYVAFRIDDIIPPSMCKIKPMNDAFESYGVTHVTYGVIPSYEATQELLDELARMHGCEIGMHGDITGHTDPSGYDYATAYARFEAGKRAIEGNYSVTP
;
A
#
# COMPACT_ATOMS: atom_id res chain seq x y z
N MET A 1 -7.55 36.69 4.38
CA MET A 1 -6.83 35.51 4.92
C MET A 1 -5.75 35.15 3.91
N PRO A 2 -4.56 34.67 4.33
CA PRO A 2 -3.49 34.35 3.39
C PRO A 2 -3.98 33.32 2.37
N GLU A 3 -3.76 33.59 1.09
CA GLU A 3 -4.06 32.68 -0.01
C GLU A 3 -3.12 31.48 0.07
N TRP A 4 -3.69 30.30 0.31
CA TRP A 4 -2.95 29.05 0.39
C TRP A 4 -2.50 28.65 -1.03
N LYS A 5 -1.24 28.88 -1.39
CA LYS A 5 -0.60 28.18 -2.50
C LYS A 5 0.15 26.96 -1.96
N LEU A 6 -0.49 25.80 -2.04
CA LEU A 6 0.12 24.50 -1.76
C LEU A 6 0.32 23.77 -3.09
N SER A 7 1.58 23.64 -3.53
CA SER A 7 1.97 22.86 -4.71
C SER A 7 2.21 21.42 -4.28
N SER A 8 1.33 20.54 -4.73
CA SER A 8 1.40 19.09 -4.65
C SER A 8 1.64 18.55 -6.06
N SER A 9 2.40 17.47 -6.20
CA SER A 9 3.07 16.98 -7.42
C SER A 9 2.19 16.60 -8.63
N LEU A 10 0.91 17.00 -8.63
CA LEU A 10 -0.03 16.78 -9.72
C LEU A 10 -0.23 18.03 -10.56
N SER A 11 -0.30 17.88 -11.87
CA SER A 11 -0.61 18.97 -12.78
C SER A 11 -2.11 19.32 -12.76
N ALA A 12 -2.40 20.61 -12.92
CA ALA A 12 -3.72 21.13 -13.24
C ALA A 12 -3.98 21.19 -14.77
N ASN A 13 -3.01 20.78 -15.59
CA ASN A 13 -3.15 20.68 -17.04
C ASN A 13 -3.37 19.22 -17.45
N ILE A 14 -4.44 18.95 -18.21
CA ILE A 14 -4.79 17.59 -18.64
C ILE A 14 -3.77 17.02 -19.63
N ASP A 15 -3.15 17.88 -20.44
CA ASP A 15 -2.17 17.47 -21.46
C ASP A 15 -0.92 16.83 -20.83
N ASP A 16 -0.60 17.17 -19.57
CA ASP A 16 0.54 16.59 -18.85
C ASP A 16 0.33 15.10 -18.54
N TYR A 17 -0.89 14.57 -18.74
CA TYR A 17 -1.25 13.18 -18.49
C TYR A 17 -1.47 12.34 -19.77
N GLU A 18 -1.22 12.88 -20.97
CA GLU A 18 -1.49 12.19 -22.26
C GLU A 18 -0.84 10.79 -22.36
N ASN A 19 0.29 10.57 -21.68
CA ASN A 19 1.03 9.30 -21.68
C ASN A 19 1.18 8.70 -20.27
N VAL A 20 0.27 9.03 -19.36
CA VAL A 20 0.26 8.50 -18.00
C VAL A 20 -0.82 7.42 -17.90
N ASP A 21 -0.41 6.15 -17.76
CA ASP A 21 -1.36 5.04 -17.65
C ASP A 21 -2.00 4.90 -16.27
N LEU A 22 -1.26 5.30 -15.24
CA LEU A 22 -1.63 5.14 -13.84
C LEU A 22 -1.02 6.28 -13.01
N ILE A 23 -1.88 6.96 -12.25
CA ILE A 23 -1.46 7.85 -11.17
C ILE A 23 -1.60 7.07 -9.86
N PHE A 24 -0.49 6.92 -9.15
CA PHE A 24 -0.48 6.43 -7.77
C PHE A 24 -0.20 7.61 -6.84
N TYR A 25 -1.20 8.01 -6.06
CA TYR A 25 -1.11 9.16 -5.17
C TYR A 25 -1.32 8.72 -3.72
N GLU A 26 -0.21 8.48 -3.02
CA GLU A 26 -0.21 8.16 -1.60
C GLU A 26 -0.37 9.45 -0.78
N GLY A 27 -1.56 9.66 -0.25
CA GLY A 27 -1.77 10.67 0.78
C GLY A 27 -2.11 12.08 0.29
N LEU A 28 -3.39 12.46 0.31
CA LEU A 28 -3.77 13.89 0.39
C LEU A 28 -3.50 14.51 1.79
N GLY A 29 -2.96 13.73 2.73
CA GLY A 29 -2.61 14.16 4.08
C GLY A 29 -1.42 15.12 4.10
N GLY A 30 -1.70 16.42 4.27
CA GLY A 30 -0.70 17.50 4.34
C GLY A 30 -0.63 18.37 3.09
N TYR A 31 -1.20 17.89 1.98
CA TYR A 31 -1.21 18.57 0.68
C TYR A 31 -2.65 18.64 0.15
N THR A 32 -3.29 19.80 0.24
CA THR A 32 -4.60 20.00 -0.39
C THR A 32 -4.40 20.29 -1.87
N LEU A 33 -4.92 19.42 -2.75
CA LEU A 33 -5.01 19.71 -4.19
C LEU A 33 -5.93 20.92 -4.41
N THR A 34 -5.61 21.75 -5.40
CA THR A 34 -6.48 22.84 -5.84
C THR A 34 -7.73 22.28 -6.55
N SER A 35 -8.78 23.09 -6.64
CA SER A 35 -9.99 22.72 -7.39
C SER A 35 -9.69 22.35 -8.85
N ASP A 36 -8.71 23.04 -9.46
CA ASP A 36 -8.28 22.75 -10.83
C ASP A 36 -7.62 21.37 -10.89
N GLN A 37 -6.66 21.08 -10.02
CA GLN A 37 -6.01 19.75 -9.95
C GLN A 37 -7.02 18.62 -9.71
N LEU A 38 -7.99 18.83 -8.83
CA LEU A 38 -9.05 17.86 -8.56
C LEU A 38 -9.94 17.63 -9.80
N SER A 39 -10.24 18.70 -10.53
CA SER A 39 -11.03 18.62 -11.77
C SER A 39 -10.26 17.91 -12.88
N THR A 40 -8.97 18.22 -13.04
CA THR A 40 -8.08 17.58 -14.00
C THR A 40 -7.93 16.08 -13.71
N LEU A 41 -7.79 15.68 -12.44
CA LEU A 41 -7.78 14.25 -12.09
C LEU A 41 -9.09 13.56 -12.48
N LYS A 42 -10.24 14.23 -12.32
CA LYS A 42 -11.54 13.66 -12.71
C LYS A 42 -11.60 13.43 -14.21
N GLU A 43 -11.15 14.42 -14.98
CA GLU A 43 -11.09 14.36 -16.44
C GLU A 43 -10.13 13.27 -16.91
N TYR A 44 -8.93 13.19 -16.33
CA TYR A 44 -7.96 12.13 -16.58
C TYR A 44 -8.59 10.74 -16.41
N VAL A 45 -9.27 10.49 -15.29
CA VAL A 45 -9.93 9.20 -15.04
C VAL A 45 -11.07 8.95 -16.04
N LYS A 46 -11.92 9.95 -16.29
CA LYS A 46 -13.00 9.82 -17.27
C LYS A 46 -12.49 9.46 -18.68
N ASN A 47 -11.32 9.96 -19.05
CA ASN A 47 -10.67 9.73 -20.34
C ASN A 47 -9.91 8.39 -20.41
N GLY A 48 -9.96 7.55 -19.38
CA GLY A 48 -9.35 6.21 -19.37
C GLY A 48 -8.12 6.08 -18.48
N GLY A 49 -7.67 7.17 -17.86
CA GLY A 49 -6.59 7.15 -16.89
C GLY A 49 -6.93 6.32 -15.66
N ASN A 50 -5.98 5.53 -15.17
CA ASN A 50 -6.17 4.75 -13.95
C ASN A 50 -5.66 5.53 -12.74
N LEU A 51 -6.37 5.45 -11.61
CA LEU A 51 -6.07 6.20 -10.40
C LEU A 51 -6.10 5.32 -9.15
N PHE A 52 -4.98 5.32 -8.42
CA PHE A 52 -4.93 4.89 -7.04
C PHE A 52 -4.78 6.13 -6.15
N ILE A 53 -5.65 6.27 -5.15
CA ILE A 53 -5.51 7.33 -4.15
C ILE A 53 -5.76 6.80 -2.74
N SER A 54 -4.89 7.18 -1.81
CA SER A 54 -5.04 6.91 -0.38
C SER A 54 -5.02 8.18 0.45
N SER A 55 -5.59 8.10 1.65
CA SER A 55 -5.77 9.21 2.61
C SER A 55 -6.65 10.33 2.10
N ARG A 56 -7.55 10.83 2.96
CA ARG A 56 -8.33 12.05 2.69
C ARG A 56 -9.07 11.99 1.33
N VAL A 57 -9.51 10.78 0.95
CA VAL A 57 -10.29 10.56 -0.28
C VAL A 57 -11.62 11.31 -0.21
N ASP A 58 -12.14 11.56 1.00
CA ASP A 58 -13.25 12.47 1.25
C ASP A 58 -13.16 13.81 0.51
N VAL A 59 -11.96 14.41 0.43
CA VAL A 59 -11.73 15.66 -0.32
C VAL A 59 -11.99 15.47 -1.81
N LEU A 60 -11.52 14.36 -2.38
CA LEU A 60 -11.73 14.01 -3.78
C LEU A 60 -13.22 13.75 -4.05
N ILE A 61 -13.88 12.96 -3.21
CA ILE A 61 -15.30 12.60 -3.38
C ILE A 61 -16.19 13.83 -3.23
N LYS A 62 -15.88 14.72 -2.28
CA LYS A 62 -16.57 15.99 -2.14
C LYS A 62 -16.47 16.84 -3.41
N ALA A 63 -15.27 16.94 -3.98
CA ALA A 63 -15.05 17.70 -5.21
C ALA A 63 -15.72 17.06 -6.44
N TRP A 64 -15.69 15.73 -6.55
CA TRP A 64 -16.18 15.03 -7.74
C TRP A 64 -17.68 14.80 -7.72
N TYR A 65 -18.25 14.48 -6.56
CA TYR A 65 -19.62 13.99 -6.44
C TYR A 65 -20.47 14.80 -5.47
N GLY A 66 -19.89 15.80 -4.80
CA GLY A 66 -20.61 16.60 -3.80
C GLY A 66 -20.88 15.85 -2.48
N GLY A 67 -20.17 14.75 -2.23
CA GLY A 67 -20.29 13.98 -0.98
C GLY A 67 -19.77 14.74 0.24
N GLU A 68 -20.23 14.34 1.42
CA GLU A 68 -19.74 14.89 2.69
C GLU A 68 -18.73 13.96 3.36
N THR A 69 -17.81 14.55 4.12
CA THR A 69 -16.89 13.81 4.98
C THR A 69 -17.70 13.14 6.10
N VAL A 70 -17.49 11.86 6.31
CA VAL A 70 -18.09 11.11 7.42
C VAL A 70 -17.03 10.56 8.35
N TRP A 71 -17.41 10.37 9.60
CA TRP A 71 -16.56 9.77 10.62
C TRP A 71 -16.92 8.30 10.75
N LYS A 72 -15.93 7.42 10.67
CA LYS A 72 -16.14 5.98 10.90
C LYS A 72 -15.49 5.55 12.21
N ALA A 73 -16.18 4.64 12.90
CA ALA A 73 -15.60 3.98 14.06
C ALA A 73 -14.38 3.15 13.66
N THR A 74 -13.46 2.95 14.59
CA THR A 74 -12.31 2.08 14.37
C THR A 74 -12.80 0.64 14.11
N PRO A 75 -12.53 0.05 12.92
CA PRO A 75 -12.93 -1.31 12.62
C PRO A 75 -12.09 -2.28 13.44
N HIS A 76 -12.75 -3.25 14.06
CA HIS A 76 -12.10 -4.34 14.79
C HIS A 76 -11.79 -5.55 13.90
N GLY A 77 -12.19 -5.50 12.63
CA GLY A 77 -11.81 -6.44 11.60
C GLY A 77 -12.48 -6.13 10.27
N PHE A 78 -12.21 -6.96 9.25
CA PHE A 78 -12.76 -6.81 7.90
C PHE A 78 -13.28 -8.13 7.33
N LYS A 79 -14.07 -8.01 6.28
CA LYS A 79 -14.47 -9.10 5.38
C LYS A 79 -14.51 -8.60 3.93
N PHE A 80 -14.65 -9.54 3.00
CA PHE A 80 -14.68 -9.26 1.58
C PHE A 80 -16.12 -9.40 1.05
N PRO A 81 -16.70 -8.35 0.42
CA PRO A 81 -17.98 -8.46 -0.26
C PRO A 81 -17.93 -9.49 -1.40
N GLN A 82 -19.07 -10.14 -1.70
CA GLN A 82 -19.17 -11.14 -2.77
C GLN A 82 -18.89 -10.54 -4.15
N ASN A 83 -19.40 -9.33 -4.40
CA ASN A 83 -19.11 -8.58 -5.61
C ASN A 83 -17.88 -7.70 -5.35
N SER A 84 -16.72 -8.17 -5.77
CA SER A 84 -15.46 -7.46 -5.58
C SER A 84 -14.55 -7.70 -6.78
N VAL A 85 -13.68 -6.72 -7.08
CA VAL A 85 -12.61 -6.90 -8.07
C VAL A 85 -11.48 -7.79 -7.52
N LEU A 86 -11.50 -8.09 -6.22
CA LEU A 86 -10.50 -8.93 -5.57
C LEU A 86 -10.71 -10.40 -5.93
N ASP A 87 -9.70 -11.00 -6.56
CA ASP A 87 -9.62 -12.45 -6.71
C ASP A 87 -8.91 -13.06 -5.50
N LEU A 88 -9.69 -13.43 -4.47
CA LEU A 88 -9.16 -14.02 -3.23
C LEU A 88 -8.40 -15.34 -3.49
N SER A 89 -8.76 -16.09 -4.53
CA SER A 89 -8.06 -17.31 -4.90
C SER A 89 -6.68 -17.01 -5.47
N LYS A 90 -6.53 -15.90 -6.19
CA LYS A 90 -5.22 -15.42 -6.65
C LYS A 90 -4.41 -14.76 -5.52
N ILE A 91 -5.07 -14.00 -4.64
CA ILE A 91 -4.39 -13.27 -3.55
C ILE A 91 -3.89 -14.23 -2.47
N PHE A 92 -4.70 -15.21 -2.08
CA PHE A 92 -4.40 -16.10 -0.95
C PHE A 92 -4.16 -17.55 -1.37
N GLY A 93 -4.40 -17.93 -2.63
CA GLY A 93 -4.23 -19.32 -3.06
C GLY A 93 -5.07 -20.29 -2.20
N ASN A 94 -4.38 -21.29 -1.65
CA ASN A 94 -4.97 -22.27 -0.73
C ASN A 94 -4.85 -21.85 0.76
N TYR A 95 -4.34 -20.64 1.04
CA TYR A 95 -4.14 -20.17 2.40
C TYR A 95 -5.41 -19.54 2.97
N SER A 96 -5.69 -19.84 4.23
CA SER A 96 -6.82 -19.23 4.94
C SER A 96 -6.59 -17.74 5.13
N VAL A 97 -7.61 -16.94 4.77
CA VAL A 97 -7.71 -15.54 5.17
C VAL A 97 -7.67 -15.49 6.71
N PRO A 98 -6.65 -14.87 7.34
CA PRO A 98 -6.64 -14.68 8.78
C PRO A 98 -7.86 -13.84 9.20
N PRO A 99 -8.39 -14.05 10.41
CA PRO A 99 -9.31 -13.08 11.00
C PRO A 99 -8.60 -11.73 11.04
N GLY A 100 -9.13 -10.79 10.27
CA GLY A 100 -8.50 -9.49 10.06
C GLY A 100 -8.48 -8.66 11.33
N VAL A 101 -7.30 -8.26 11.81
CA VAL A 101 -7.16 -7.22 12.82
C VAL A 101 -6.45 -6.04 12.16
N PHE A 102 -7.02 -4.84 12.31
CA PHE A 102 -6.40 -3.63 11.77
C PHE A 102 -5.30 -3.13 12.73
N PRO A 103 -4.04 -2.98 12.26
CA PRO A 103 -2.94 -2.60 13.13
C PRO A 103 -3.03 -1.14 13.60
N THR A 104 -3.51 -0.22 12.75
CA THR A 104 -3.79 1.18 13.09
C THR A 104 -4.80 1.76 12.13
N PHE A 105 -5.91 2.29 12.65
CA PHE A 105 -6.96 2.92 11.85
C PHE A 105 -7.03 4.40 12.15
N ARG A 106 -6.85 5.23 11.12
CA ARG A 106 -7.22 6.65 11.21
C ARG A 106 -8.66 6.84 10.76
N GLN A 107 -9.44 7.55 11.56
CA GLN A 107 -10.88 7.76 11.37
C GLN A 107 -11.22 8.83 10.30
N TRP A 108 -10.22 9.33 9.58
CA TRP A 108 -10.37 10.46 8.66
C TRP A 108 -10.32 9.99 7.21
N GLY A 109 -10.90 10.79 6.32
CA GLY A 109 -10.85 10.56 4.88
C GLY A 109 -11.97 9.69 4.32
N PHE A 110 -12.89 9.24 5.16
CA PHE A 110 -14.14 8.60 4.78
C PHE A 110 -15.20 9.61 4.33
N PHE A 111 -16.11 9.14 3.47
CA PHE A 111 -17.16 9.95 2.85
C PHE A 111 -18.49 9.18 2.82
N ASP A 112 -19.58 9.91 2.62
CA ASP A 112 -20.89 9.35 2.25
C ASP A 112 -20.77 8.70 0.87
N ASP A 113 -20.81 7.37 0.81
CA ASP A 113 -20.61 6.60 -0.41
C ASP A 113 -21.88 6.46 -1.26
N SER A 114 -23.04 6.95 -0.77
CA SER A 114 -24.28 6.98 -1.57
C SER A 114 -24.18 7.89 -2.80
N VAL A 115 -23.20 8.81 -2.83
CA VAL A 115 -22.94 9.69 -3.98
C VAL A 115 -22.05 9.04 -5.04
N LEU A 116 -21.44 7.89 -4.75
CA LEU A 116 -20.61 7.21 -5.72
C LEU A 116 -21.46 6.61 -6.85
N PRO A 117 -20.95 6.57 -8.09
CA PRO A 117 -21.57 5.79 -9.15
C PRO A 117 -21.56 4.29 -8.78
N ALA A 118 -22.58 3.56 -9.22
CA ALA A 118 -22.74 2.12 -8.93
C ALA A 118 -21.60 1.24 -9.46
N THR A 119 -20.75 1.78 -10.35
CA THR A 119 -19.56 1.14 -10.88
C THR A 119 -18.37 1.16 -9.93
N ILE A 120 -18.42 1.95 -8.86
CA ILE A 120 -17.41 1.99 -7.80
C ILE A 120 -18.01 1.32 -6.57
N ILE A 121 -17.48 0.15 -6.23
CA ILE A 121 -18.06 -0.73 -5.22
C ILE A 121 -17.09 -0.93 -4.04
N PRO A 122 -17.61 -1.20 -2.84
CA PRO A 122 -16.81 -1.68 -1.72
C PRO A 122 -16.09 -2.98 -2.08
N VAL A 123 -14.80 -3.06 -1.77
CA VAL A 123 -14.00 -4.28 -1.96
C VAL A 123 -13.44 -4.83 -0.65
N ILE A 124 -13.41 -4.01 0.39
CA ILE A 124 -13.20 -4.41 1.77
C ILE A 124 -14.21 -3.66 2.63
N VAL A 125 -14.89 -4.37 3.51
CA VAL A 125 -15.85 -3.81 4.47
C VAL A 125 -15.46 -4.20 5.88
N ASN A 126 -15.94 -3.46 6.88
CA ASN A 126 -15.75 -3.86 8.27
C ASN A 126 -16.46 -5.21 8.55
N ASN A 127 -15.97 -5.95 9.55
CA ASN A 127 -16.56 -7.23 9.94
C ASN A 127 -17.71 -7.08 10.95
N THR A 128 -18.47 -5.99 10.88
CA THR A 128 -19.67 -5.79 11.70
C THR A 128 -20.94 -6.04 10.88
N ASP A 129 -22.10 -6.04 11.54
CA ASP A 129 -23.40 -6.25 10.90
C ASP A 129 -23.74 -5.16 9.88
N ASN A 130 -23.15 -3.97 10.00
CA ASN A 130 -23.40 -2.83 9.11
C ASN A 130 -22.50 -2.83 7.86
N GLU A 131 -21.53 -3.74 7.75
CA GLU A 131 -20.61 -3.89 6.60
C GLU A 131 -20.07 -2.57 6.05
N GLU A 132 -19.67 -1.64 6.91
CA GLU A 132 -19.27 -0.31 6.48
C GLU A 132 -18.03 -0.41 5.56
N PRO A 133 -18.06 0.21 4.36
CA PRO A 133 -16.96 0.09 3.42
C PRO A 133 -15.67 0.76 3.89
N LEU A 134 -14.55 0.08 3.65
CA LEU A 134 -13.22 0.52 4.05
C LEU A 134 -12.29 0.78 2.86
N VAL A 135 -12.51 0.08 1.74
CA VAL A 135 -11.79 0.25 0.46
C VAL A 135 -12.81 0.15 -0.66
N TYR A 136 -12.67 0.98 -1.68
CA TYR A 136 -13.50 0.91 -2.89
C TYR A 136 -12.64 0.70 -4.12
N ALA A 137 -13.18 0.00 -5.11
CA ALA A 137 -12.58 -0.09 -6.43
C ALA A 137 -13.68 -0.16 -7.49
N GLY A 138 -13.34 0.22 -8.71
CA GLY A 138 -14.31 0.19 -9.80
C GLY A 138 -13.88 1.04 -10.98
N THR A 139 -14.86 1.61 -11.68
CA THR A 139 -14.64 2.48 -12.84
C THR A 139 -15.37 3.81 -12.71
N GLU A 140 -14.73 4.88 -13.17
CA GLU A 140 -15.34 6.21 -13.37
C GLU A 140 -15.09 6.61 -14.83
N GLY A 141 -16.16 6.70 -15.63
CA GLY A 141 -16.01 6.81 -17.08
C GLY A 141 -15.27 5.60 -17.67
N ALA A 142 -14.21 5.85 -18.46
CA ALA A 142 -13.40 4.79 -19.06
C ALA A 142 -12.25 4.29 -18.16
N GLY A 143 -11.90 5.03 -17.10
CA GLY A 143 -10.78 4.71 -16.23
C GLY A 143 -11.16 3.86 -15.03
N LYS A 144 -10.17 3.18 -14.45
CA LYS A 144 -10.33 2.43 -13.20
C LYS A 144 -9.85 3.25 -12.01
N VAL A 145 -10.51 3.05 -10.88
CA VAL A 145 -10.16 3.71 -9.61
C VAL A 145 -10.03 2.72 -8.48
N VAL A 146 -9.11 3.02 -7.56
CA VAL A 146 -9.03 2.42 -6.22
C VAL A 146 -8.95 3.56 -5.20
N PHE A 147 -9.88 3.54 -4.26
CA PHE A 147 -10.03 4.54 -3.20
C PHE A 147 -9.76 3.90 -1.85
N LEU A 148 -8.77 4.45 -1.14
CA LEU A 148 -8.41 4.06 0.23
C LEU A 148 -8.65 5.27 1.17
N PRO A 149 -9.88 5.45 1.68
CA PRO A 149 -10.31 6.69 2.36
C PRO A 149 -9.55 6.98 3.64
N GLY A 150 -9.31 5.95 4.47
CA GLY A 150 -8.45 6.06 5.63
C GLY A 150 -6.98 6.14 5.25
N ASP A 151 -6.20 6.85 6.07
CA ASP A 151 -4.82 6.42 6.29
C ASP A 151 -4.90 5.08 6.99
N TRP A 152 -4.95 4.05 6.17
CA TRP A 152 -4.26 2.85 6.52
C TRP A 152 -2.84 3.34 6.38
N LEU A 153 -2.29 3.79 7.50
CA LEU A 153 -0.89 3.54 7.67
C LEU A 153 -0.80 2.04 7.41
N TRP A 154 -0.42 1.68 6.19
CA TRP A 154 0.45 0.55 5.94
C TRP A 154 1.75 0.88 6.67
N CYS A 155 1.65 1.16 7.98
CA CYS A 155 2.68 1.03 8.96
C CYS A 155 2.98 -0.46 8.86
N TYR A 156 3.85 -0.75 7.91
CA TYR A 156 5.02 -1.57 8.13
C TYR A 156 5.24 -1.69 9.65
N SER A 157 5.30 -0.59 10.40
CA SER A 157 5.66 -0.56 11.83
C SER A 157 4.75 -1.28 12.85
N ILE A 158 3.59 -1.84 12.50
CA ILE A 158 2.73 -2.53 13.50
C ILE A 158 2.09 -3.85 13.01
N GLY A 159 2.72 -4.56 12.07
CA GLY A 159 2.73 -6.02 12.17
C GLY A 159 1.89 -6.89 11.22
N TYR A 160 1.36 -6.40 10.09
CA TYR A 160 0.68 -7.28 9.10
C TYR A 160 0.95 -7.02 7.59
N PRO A 161 2.13 -6.53 7.16
CA PRO A 161 2.42 -6.38 5.74
C PRO A 161 2.26 -7.71 4.96
N ALA A 162 2.62 -8.84 5.56
CA ALA A 162 2.46 -10.16 4.95
C ALA A 162 1.03 -10.49 4.48
N PHE A 163 0.02 -9.97 5.18
CA PHE A 163 -1.38 -10.18 4.81
C PHE A 163 -1.90 -9.12 3.83
N PHE A 164 -1.48 -7.89 4.03
CA PHE A 164 -2.03 -6.70 3.40
C PHE A 164 -1.36 -6.37 2.05
N SER A 165 -0.07 -6.67 1.89
CA SER A 165 0.67 -6.44 0.65
C SER A 165 0.14 -7.26 -0.54
N PRO A 166 -0.29 -8.54 -0.40
CA PRO A 166 -0.94 -9.29 -1.48
C PRO A 166 -2.24 -8.66 -2.00
N ILE A 167 -3.03 -8.05 -1.12
CA ILE A 167 -4.26 -7.34 -1.51
C ILE A 167 -3.89 -6.08 -2.30
N MET A 168 -2.87 -5.34 -1.85
CA MET A 168 -2.43 -4.11 -2.52
C MET A 168 -1.86 -4.36 -3.90
N ILE A 169 -1.00 -5.35 -4.06
CA ILE A 169 -0.47 -5.68 -5.38
C ILE A 169 -1.59 -6.13 -6.33
N HIS A 170 -2.62 -6.82 -5.83
CA HIS A 170 -3.79 -7.16 -6.62
C HIS A 170 -4.55 -5.91 -7.07
N LEU A 171 -4.79 -4.95 -6.18
CA LEU A 171 -5.46 -3.68 -6.51
C LEU A 171 -4.63 -2.82 -7.49
N ILE A 172 -3.32 -2.80 -7.35
CA ILE A 172 -2.42 -2.14 -8.32
C ILE A 172 -2.53 -2.86 -9.68
N ASN A 173 -2.46 -4.19 -9.70
CA ASN A 173 -2.58 -4.96 -10.93
C ASN A 173 -3.97 -4.84 -11.59
N TYR A 174 -5.02 -4.66 -10.79
CA TYR A 174 -6.37 -4.34 -11.29
C TYR A 174 -6.36 -3.04 -12.10
N LEU A 175 -5.65 -2.01 -11.61
CA LEU A 175 -5.52 -0.70 -12.26
C LEU A 175 -4.62 -0.72 -13.50
N LEU A 176 -3.66 -1.63 -13.59
CA LEU A 176 -2.76 -1.68 -14.74
C LEU A 176 -3.52 -2.00 -16.05
N PRO A 177 -3.19 -1.30 -17.16
CA PRO A 177 -3.60 -1.70 -18.50
C PRO A 177 -3.21 -3.15 -18.82
N GLU A 178 -4.00 -3.85 -19.64
CA GLU A 178 -3.75 -5.27 -19.99
C GLU A 178 -2.33 -5.53 -20.51
N TYR A 179 -1.79 -4.61 -21.30
CA TYR A 179 -0.46 -4.72 -21.87
C TYR A 179 0.67 -4.58 -20.82
N LEU A 180 0.36 -4.10 -19.61
CA LEU A 180 1.26 -3.98 -18.46
C LEU A 180 1.05 -5.05 -17.38
N LYS A 181 -0.09 -5.77 -17.36
CA LYS A 181 -0.42 -6.74 -16.30
C LYS A 181 0.56 -7.91 -16.15
N ASN A 182 1.34 -8.22 -17.18
CA ASN A 182 2.37 -9.27 -17.15
C ASN A 182 3.79 -8.70 -17.23
N SER A 183 3.94 -7.38 -17.14
CA SER A 183 5.22 -6.68 -17.19
C SER A 183 5.05 -5.27 -16.62
N PRO A 184 4.90 -5.11 -15.29
CA PRO A 184 4.90 -3.79 -14.70
C PRO A 184 6.29 -3.18 -14.95
N LYS A 185 6.40 -2.32 -15.94
CA LYS A 185 7.62 -1.53 -16.15
C LYS A 185 7.57 -0.39 -15.16
N LEU A 186 8.12 -0.58 -13.97
CA LEU A 186 8.56 0.55 -13.17
C LEU A 186 9.75 1.17 -13.91
N VAL A 187 9.49 2.27 -14.62
CA VAL A 187 10.45 2.89 -15.53
C VAL A 187 11.61 3.48 -14.71
N ARG A 188 12.70 2.73 -14.59
CA ARG A 188 14.11 3.21 -14.54
C ARG A 188 15.10 2.03 -14.55
N ALA A 189 15.14 1.26 -15.64
CA ALA A 189 16.33 0.52 -16.09
C ALA A 189 16.01 -0.26 -17.38
N ASP A 190 17.03 -0.54 -18.16
CA ASP A 190 17.13 -1.52 -19.25
C ASP A 190 16.85 -2.98 -18.83
N LYS A 191 16.49 -3.20 -17.56
CA LYS A 191 16.07 -4.48 -16.98
C LYS A 191 14.76 -4.31 -16.24
N GLN A 192 13.85 -5.27 -16.43
CA GLN A 192 12.54 -5.29 -15.78
C GLN A 192 12.67 -5.78 -14.32
N TYR A 193 12.85 -4.87 -13.38
CA TYR A 193 12.81 -5.18 -11.96
C TYR A 193 11.57 -4.54 -11.32
N VAL A 194 10.68 -5.38 -10.82
CA VAL A 194 9.65 -4.96 -9.87
C VAL A 194 10.17 -5.36 -8.50
N ALA A 195 10.67 -4.37 -7.76
CA ALA A 195 11.19 -4.54 -6.42
C ALA A 195 10.18 -4.00 -5.40
N PHE A 196 9.78 -4.84 -4.45
CA PHE A 196 8.99 -4.41 -3.30
C PHE A 196 9.89 -4.34 -2.08
N ARG A 197 9.79 -3.26 -1.32
CA ARG A 197 10.36 -3.18 0.03
C ARG A 197 9.22 -3.33 1.03
N ILE A 198 9.38 -4.27 1.95
CA ILE A 198 8.45 -4.49 3.05
C ILE A 198 9.22 -4.25 4.33
N ASP A 199 8.96 -3.12 4.96
CA ASP A 199 9.57 -2.81 6.24
C ASP A 199 8.85 -3.50 7.40
N ASP A 200 9.55 -3.51 8.55
CA ASP A 200 9.04 -3.98 9.83
C ASP A 200 8.53 -5.42 9.81
N ILE A 201 9.32 -6.34 9.27
CA ILE A 201 9.08 -7.76 9.52
C ILE A 201 9.40 -8.04 11.00
N ILE A 202 8.37 -8.38 11.77
CA ILE A 202 8.42 -8.59 13.24
C ILE A 202 8.13 -10.07 13.56
N PRO A 203 9.16 -10.90 13.76
CA PRO A 203 9.02 -12.22 14.39
C PRO A 203 8.60 -12.10 15.87
N PRO A 204 7.75 -12.99 16.41
CA PRO A 204 7.04 -14.10 15.77
C PRO A 204 5.62 -13.75 15.28
N SER A 205 5.19 -12.48 15.37
CA SER A 205 3.82 -12.08 15.01
C SER A 205 3.55 -12.19 13.50
N MET A 206 4.60 -12.16 12.67
CA MET A 206 4.50 -12.44 11.24
C MET A 206 4.65 -13.93 10.94
N CYS A 207 3.52 -14.63 11.00
CA CYS A 207 3.31 -15.85 10.22
C CYS A 207 2.70 -15.43 8.88
N LYS A 208 3.06 -16.10 7.78
CA LYS A 208 2.53 -15.91 6.39
C LYS A 208 3.44 -15.17 5.40
N ILE A 209 4.76 -15.25 5.56
CA ILE A 209 5.71 -14.71 4.57
C ILE A 209 5.64 -15.51 3.26
N LYS A 210 5.54 -16.84 3.33
CA LYS A 210 5.42 -17.68 2.15
C LYS A 210 4.16 -17.37 1.32
N PRO A 211 2.94 -17.33 1.91
CA PRO A 211 1.74 -16.91 1.19
C PRO A 211 1.87 -15.57 0.47
N MET A 212 2.54 -14.60 1.08
CA MET A 212 2.80 -13.30 0.47
C MET A 212 3.72 -13.43 -0.75
N ASN A 213 4.80 -14.19 -0.64
CA ASN A 213 5.74 -14.39 -1.73
C ASN A 213 5.14 -15.16 -2.89
N ASP A 214 4.36 -16.21 -2.62
CA ASP A 214 3.61 -16.93 -3.65
C ASP A 214 2.69 -15.97 -4.43
N ALA A 215 2.00 -15.07 -3.71
CA ALA A 215 1.18 -14.04 -4.33
C ALA A 215 2.04 -13.09 -5.19
N PHE A 216 3.14 -12.55 -4.66
CA PHE A 216 4.07 -11.69 -5.38
C PHE A 216 4.61 -12.30 -6.66
N GLU A 217 5.08 -13.56 -6.61
CA GLU A 217 5.52 -14.30 -7.79
C GLU A 217 4.40 -14.43 -8.83
N SER A 218 3.15 -14.65 -8.39
CA SER A 218 1.99 -14.72 -9.29
C SER A 218 1.64 -13.40 -9.99
N TYR A 219 2.15 -12.27 -9.49
CA TYR A 219 2.06 -10.94 -10.11
C TYR A 219 3.35 -10.53 -10.83
N GLY A 220 4.33 -11.43 -10.96
CA GLY A 220 5.58 -11.15 -11.66
C GLY A 220 6.56 -10.27 -10.87
N VAL A 221 6.43 -10.19 -9.55
CA VAL A 221 7.45 -9.59 -8.70
C VAL A 221 8.66 -10.50 -8.69
N THR A 222 9.82 -9.92 -9.02
CA THR A 222 11.07 -10.68 -9.12
C THR A 222 12.01 -10.39 -7.96
N HIS A 223 11.81 -9.29 -7.22
CA HIS A 223 12.68 -8.89 -6.11
C HIS A 223 11.87 -8.38 -4.92
N VAL A 224 12.24 -8.81 -3.71
CA VAL A 224 11.60 -8.39 -2.46
C VAL A 224 12.68 -8.12 -1.42
N THR A 225 12.71 -6.91 -0.87
CA THR A 225 13.57 -6.55 0.26
C THR A 225 12.75 -6.52 1.55
N TYR A 226 13.10 -7.35 2.52
CA TYR A 226 12.48 -7.32 3.84
C TYR A 226 13.29 -6.45 4.79
N GLY A 227 12.70 -5.34 5.22
CA GLY A 227 13.21 -4.54 6.33
C GLY A 227 12.99 -5.26 7.65
N VAL A 228 14.07 -5.73 8.25
CA VAL A 228 14.05 -6.42 9.55
C VAL A 228 14.66 -5.56 10.64
N ILE A 229 14.11 -5.66 11.84
CA ILE A 229 14.70 -5.03 13.01
C ILE A 229 15.84 -5.93 13.51
N PRO A 230 17.09 -5.42 13.63
CA PRO A 230 18.26 -6.24 13.95
C PRO A 230 18.16 -7.07 15.22
N SER A 231 17.45 -6.56 16.23
CA SER A 231 17.28 -7.23 17.52
C SER A 231 16.32 -8.41 17.49
N TYR A 232 15.64 -8.67 16.37
CA TYR A 232 14.69 -9.77 16.24
C TYR A 232 15.35 -11.00 15.60
N GLU A 233 15.03 -12.16 16.15
CA GLU A 233 15.42 -13.46 15.63
C GLU A 233 14.57 -13.83 14.42
N ALA A 234 15.19 -14.33 13.35
CA ALA A 234 14.47 -14.75 12.14
C ALA A 234 13.54 -15.94 12.43
N THR A 235 12.35 -15.95 11.83
CA THR A 235 11.52 -17.17 11.80
C THR A 235 12.09 -18.16 10.79
N GLN A 236 11.87 -19.46 11.01
CA GLN A 236 12.24 -20.48 10.02
C GLN A 236 11.57 -20.24 8.66
N GLU A 237 10.30 -19.79 8.66
CA GLU A 237 9.57 -19.45 7.43
C GLU A 237 10.29 -18.35 6.62
N LEU A 238 10.79 -17.31 7.28
CA LEU A 238 11.56 -16.25 6.60
C LEU A 238 12.86 -16.79 6.02
N LEU A 239 13.60 -17.61 6.79
CA LEU A 239 14.86 -18.20 6.34
C LEU A 239 14.65 -19.11 5.12
N ASP A 240 13.59 -19.92 5.14
CA ASP A 240 13.24 -20.81 4.03
C ASP A 240 12.90 -19.99 2.76
N GLU A 241 12.16 -18.88 2.91
CA GLU A 241 11.80 -18.02 1.78
C GLU A 241 12.99 -17.23 1.22
N LEU A 242 13.91 -16.76 2.07
CA LEU A 242 15.18 -16.15 1.64
C LEU A 242 16.03 -17.13 0.81
N ALA A 243 16.01 -18.42 1.17
CA ALA A 243 16.72 -19.46 0.42
C ALA A 243 16.00 -19.85 -0.88
N ARG A 244 14.67 -19.72 -0.94
CA ARG A 244 13.82 -20.20 -2.03
C ARG A 244 13.73 -19.19 -3.19
N MET A 245 13.45 -17.92 -2.92
CA MET A 245 13.13 -16.93 -3.95
C MET A 245 14.40 -16.20 -4.40
N HIS A 246 14.82 -16.44 -5.65
CA HIS A 246 15.88 -15.65 -6.28
C HIS A 246 15.43 -14.17 -6.34
N GLY A 247 16.13 -13.29 -5.62
CA GLY A 247 15.80 -11.86 -5.54
C GLY A 247 15.18 -11.43 -4.20
N CYS A 248 15.11 -12.31 -3.19
CA CYS A 248 14.80 -11.91 -1.82
C CYS A 248 16.06 -11.41 -1.09
N GLU A 249 15.95 -10.25 -0.45
CA GLU A 249 17.03 -9.59 0.28
C GLU A 249 16.57 -9.16 1.67
N ILE A 250 17.52 -9.01 2.60
CA ILE A 250 17.28 -8.44 3.93
C ILE A 250 17.85 -7.03 3.98
N GLY A 251 16.99 -6.06 4.32
CA GLY A 251 17.37 -4.70 4.65
C GLY A 251 17.30 -4.47 6.15
N MET A 252 18.22 -3.68 6.70
CA MET A 252 18.11 -3.23 8.08
C MET A 252 17.04 -2.14 8.20
N HIS A 253 16.08 -2.31 9.09
CA HIS A 253 15.02 -1.34 9.37
C HIS A 253 15.02 -0.99 10.86
N GLY A 254 15.70 0.10 11.22
CA GLY A 254 16.00 0.49 12.60
C GLY A 254 17.46 0.22 12.97
N ASP A 255 17.73 0.09 14.28
CA ASP A 255 19.06 -0.18 14.82
C ASP A 255 19.05 -1.36 15.81
N ILE A 256 20.20 -1.67 16.44
CA ILE A 256 20.33 -2.79 17.39
C ILE A 256 19.39 -2.70 18.61
N THR A 257 18.85 -1.53 18.90
CA THR A 257 17.93 -1.28 20.02
C THR A 257 16.45 -1.36 19.60
N GLY A 258 16.15 -1.39 18.30
CA GLY A 258 14.80 -1.57 17.77
C GLY A 258 14.44 -0.57 16.67
N HIS A 259 13.15 -0.29 16.54
CA HIS A 259 12.58 0.71 15.61
C HIS A 259 12.71 2.13 16.13
N THR A 260 13.95 2.58 16.34
CA THR A 260 14.23 3.90 16.87
C THR A 260 14.44 4.92 15.76
N ASP A 261 13.99 6.16 15.98
CA ASP A 261 14.25 7.28 15.06
C ASP A 261 15.73 7.71 15.19
N PRO A 262 16.56 7.49 14.15
CA PRO A 262 17.98 7.78 14.22
C PRO A 262 18.27 9.29 14.22
N SER A 263 17.31 10.14 13.88
CA SER A 263 17.48 11.61 13.91
C SER A 263 17.68 12.16 15.32
N GLY A 264 17.32 11.38 16.35
CA GLY A 264 17.55 11.73 17.76
C GLY A 264 18.97 11.47 18.27
N TYR A 265 19.86 10.89 17.45
CA TYR A 265 21.22 10.51 17.86
C TYR A 265 22.28 11.43 17.28
N ASP A 266 23.39 11.57 18.02
CA ASP A 266 24.62 12.05 17.40
C ASP A 266 25.18 10.98 16.43
N TYR A 267 26.04 11.43 15.50
CA TYR A 267 26.60 10.57 14.45
C TYR A 267 27.34 9.35 15.01
N ALA A 268 28.12 9.52 16.08
CA ALA A 268 28.92 8.43 16.65
C ALA A 268 28.02 7.34 17.24
N THR A 269 26.96 7.75 17.94
CA THR A 269 25.94 6.86 18.51
C THR A 269 25.17 6.16 17.40
N ALA A 270 24.70 6.89 16.39
CA ALA A 270 24.02 6.29 15.24
C ALA A 270 24.92 5.26 14.56
N TYR A 271 26.14 5.63 14.18
CA TYR A 271 27.10 4.74 13.52
C TYR A 271 27.35 3.45 14.32
N ALA A 272 27.64 3.57 15.62
CA ALA A 272 27.90 2.41 16.47
C ALA A 272 26.70 1.45 16.57
N ARG A 273 25.47 1.99 16.64
CA ARG A 273 24.24 1.20 16.71
C ARG A 273 23.90 0.53 15.38
N PHE A 274 24.10 1.22 14.26
CA PHE A 274 23.92 0.63 12.93
C PHE A 274 24.94 -0.48 12.67
N GLU A 275 26.21 -0.30 13.02
CA GLU A 275 27.25 -1.33 12.89
C GLU A 275 27.02 -2.55 13.80
N ALA A 276 26.46 -2.33 15.00
CA ALA A 276 26.02 -3.43 15.86
C ALA A 276 24.80 -4.17 15.25
N GLY A 277 23.84 -3.42 14.70
CA GLY A 277 22.68 -3.96 14.02
C GLY A 277 23.04 -4.82 12.80
N LYS A 278 23.97 -4.34 11.97
CA LYS A 278 24.48 -5.10 10.82
C LYS A 278 25.03 -6.47 11.23
N ARG A 279 25.88 -6.52 12.25
CA ARG A 279 26.45 -7.77 12.77
C ARG A 279 25.38 -8.71 13.33
N ALA A 280 24.35 -8.16 13.98
CA ALA A 280 23.23 -8.95 14.45
C ALA A 280 22.42 -9.56 13.28
N ILE A 281 22.19 -8.80 12.20
CA ILE A 281 21.52 -9.31 11.00
C ILE A 281 22.33 -10.43 10.33
N GLU A 282 23.64 -10.24 10.14
CA GLU A 282 24.54 -11.26 9.58
C GLU A 282 24.46 -12.58 10.38
N GLY A 283 24.41 -12.49 11.71
CA GLY A 283 24.25 -13.65 12.59
C GLY A 283 22.85 -14.27 12.57
N ASN A 284 21.80 -13.46 12.69
CA ASN A 284 20.42 -13.91 12.89
C ASN A 284 19.77 -14.44 11.60
N TYR A 285 20.15 -13.89 10.45
CA TYR A 285 19.50 -14.20 9.17
C TYR A 285 20.39 -15.06 8.26
N SER A 286 21.61 -15.41 8.70
CA SER A 286 22.58 -16.19 7.92
C SER A 286 22.82 -15.63 6.51
N VAL A 287 22.67 -14.31 6.36
CA VAL A 287 22.91 -13.60 5.11
C VAL A 287 24.39 -13.26 5.02
N THR A 288 25.04 -13.68 3.94
CA THR A 288 26.36 -13.14 3.56
C THR A 288 26.18 -11.77 2.91
N PRO A 289 27.01 -10.76 3.23
CA PRO A 289 26.92 -9.42 2.65
C PRO A 289 26.98 -9.37 1.13
#